data_AF-A0A838WY57-F1
#
_entry.id   AF-A0A838WY57-F1
#
_cell.length_a   1.000
_cell.length_b   1.000
_cell.length_c   1.000
_cell.angle_alpha   90.00
_cell.angle_beta   90.00
_cell.angle_gamma   90.00
#
_symmetry.space_group_name_H-M   'P 1'
#
loop_
_entity.id
_entity.type
_entity.pdbx_description
1 polymer ?
#
loop_
_entity_poly.entity_id
_entity_poly.type
_entity_poly.pdbx_seq_one_letter_code
_entity_poly.pdbx_strand_id
1 'polypeptide(L)'
;LSTETAAKGRRAWAAMWPQLGAPFGFLLANGFFLVLVTWLGHSTGDLEGAFMTWGWRVPFLMSAVMVAVGLWVRLQIEETPVFQQVIETDQKVSSPLSEVFAKAWRPLLQGTFIMVGCYTLFYLVTTWFLSYGIGSAAEGVGLGIPYVDFLKLQLVCIFGFMLGIPVACRLA
;
A
#
# COMPACT_ATOMS: atom_id res chain seq x y z
N LEU A 1 15.83 1.93 -7.78
CA LEU A 1 16.02 3.37 -7.51
C LEU A 1 16.64 3.65 -6.14
N SER A 2 15.90 3.72 -5.02
CA SER A 2 16.48 4.21 -3.75
C SER A 2 17.61 3.35 -3.16
N THR A 3 17.57 2.03 -3.34
CA THR A 3 18.63 1.12 -2.85
C THR A 3 19.90 1.14 -3.71
N GLU A 4 19.80 1.57 -4.96
CA GLU A 4 20.89 1.59 -5.94
C GLU A 4 21.74 2.87 -5.81
N THR A 5 21.15 3.98 -5.36
CA THR A 5 21.84 5.26 -5.06
C THR A 5 22.28 5.41 -3.61
N ALA A 6 22.03 4.42 -2.74
CA ALA A 6 22.35 4.51 -1.31
C ALA A 6 23.85 4.28 -1.00
N ALA A 7 24.42 5.12 -0.14
CA ALA A 7 25.78 4.94 0.40
C ALA A 7 25.94 3.55 1.08
N LYS A 8 27.13 2.95 1.01
CA LYS A 8 27.45 1.65 1.65
C LYS A 8 26.99 1.65 3.11
N GLY A 9 26.19 0.65 3.50
CA GLY A 9 25.64 0.51 4.85
C GLY A 9 24.31 1.25 5.12
N ARG A 10 23.78 2.05 4.20
CA ARG A 10 22.48 2.76 4.36
C ARG A 10 21.37 2.24 3.42
N ARG A 11 21.55 1.03 2.88
CA ARG A 11 20.60 0.42 1.93
C ARG A 11 19.23 0.17 2.57
N ALA A 12 19.19 -0.30 3.81
CA ALA A 12 17.93 -0.49 4.55
C ALA A 12 17.18 0.83 4.77
N TRP A 13 17.91 1.89 5.12
CA TRP A 13 17.37 3.25 5.28
C TRP A 13 16.85 3.86 3.97
N ALA A 14 17.51 3.61 2.85
CA ALA A 14 17.03 4.08 1.55
C ALA A 14 15.84 3.26 1.02
N ALA A 15 15.77 1.97 1.35
CA ALA A 15 14.62 1.10 1.05
C ALA A 15 13.37 1.46 1.87
N MET A 16 13.55 2.07 3.05
CA MET A 16 12.48 2.50 3.94
C MET A 16 11.52 3.50 3.29
N TRP A 17 12.04 4.49 2.56
CA TRP A 17 11.23 5.61 2.05
C TRP A 17 10.16 5.18 1.05
N PRO A 18 10.47 4.34 0.04
CA PRO A 18 9.43 3.73 -0.79
C PRO A 18 8.42 2.89 0.02
N GLN A 19 8.91 2.14 1.01
CA GLN A 19 8.07 1.27 1.84
C GLN A 19 7.09 2.07 2.71
N LEU A 20 7.49 3.25 3.20
CA LEU A 20 6.66 4.18 3.97
C LEU A 20 5.54 4.84 3.14
N GLY A 21 5.68 4.89 1.81
CA GLY A 21 4.65 5.46 0.94
C GLY A 21 3.30 4.72 1.05
N ALA A 22 3.34 3.39 1.11
CA ALA A 22 2.13 2.57 1.23
C ALA A 22 1.33 2.81 2.53
N PRO A 23 1.91 2.70 3.74
CA PRO A 23 1.16 2.94 4.98
C PRO A 23 0.76 4.40 5.15
N PHE A 24 1.54 5.36 4.62
CA PHE A 24 1.13 6.75 4.60
C PHE A 24 -0.13 6.96 3.73
N GLY A 25 -0.16 6.34 2.54
CA GLY A 25 -1.35 6.30 1.69
C GLY A 25 -2.55 5.66 2.38
N PHE A 26 -2.36 4.54 3.08
CA PHE A 26 -3.44 3.92 3.86
C PHE A 26 -3.94 4.80 5.00
N LEU A 27 -3.06 5.51 5.69
CA LEU A 27 -3.46 6.43 6.76
C LEU A 27 -4.33 7.57 6.21
N LEU A 28 -3.90 8.19 5.11
CA LEU A 28 -4.67 9.26 4.46
C LEU A 28 -6.00 8.76 3.93
N ALA A 29 -6.02 7.60 3.27
CA ALA A 29 -7.24 7.03 2.71
C ALA A 29 -8.25 6.66 3.80
N ASN A 30 -7.83 5.90 4.83
CA ASN A 30 -8.71 5.49 5.92
C ASN A 30 -9.12 6.68 6.81
N GLY A 31 -8.21 7.63 7.02
CA GLY A 31 -8.48 8.83 7.81
C GLY A 31 -9.50 9.74 7.11
N PHE A 32 -9.32 9.97 5.81
CA PHE A 32 -10.29 10.68 5.00
C PHE A 32 -11.66 10.00 5.00
N PHE A 33 -11.66 8.67 4.84
CA PHE A 33 -12.89 7.88 4.86
C PHE A 33 -13.61 8.00 6.21
N LEU A 34 -12.88 7.91 7.33
CA LEU A 34 -13.43 8.10 8.67
C LEU A 34 -14.05 9.49 8.84
N VAL A 35 -13.36 10.56 8.41
CA VAL A 35 -13.90 11.93 8.46
C VAL A 35 -15.17 12.06 7.63
N LEU A 36 -15.18 11.51 6.42
CA LEU A 36 -16.33 11.57 5.53
C LEU A 36 -17.54 10.84 6.10
N VAL A 37 -17.33 9.63 6.60
CA VAL A 37 -18.37 8.75 7.14
C VAL A 37 -18.95 9.31 8.44
N THR A 38 -18.11 9.86 9.31
CA THR A 38 -18.56 10.53 10.54
C THR A 38 -19.32 11.83 10.25
N TRP A 39 -18.85 12.64 9.30
CA TRP A 39 -19.53 13.88 8.89
C TRP A 39 -20.91 13.62 8.26
N LEU A 40 -21.07 12.51 7.53
CA LEU A 40 -22.33 12.09 6.93
C LEU A 40 -23.22 11.24 7.86
N GLY A 41 -22.79 11.00 9.10
CA GLY A 41 -23.56 10.26 10.10
C GLY A 41 -23.73 8.76 9.83
N HIS A 42 -22.87 8.16 9.00
CA HIS A 42 -22.96 6.76 8.60
C HIS A 42 -22.14 5.87 9.55
N SER A 43 -22.62 5.57 10.74
CA SER A 43 -21.79 4.90 11.77
C SER A 43 -21.78 3.37 11.67
N THR A 44 -22.82 2.77 11.08
CA THR A 44 -23.16 1.35 11.32
C THR A 44 -23.20 0.50 10.06
N GLY A 45 -22.70 1.01 8.93
CA GLY A 45 -22.86 0.33 7.63
C GLY A 45 -24.30 0.38 7.12
N ASP A 46 -25.01 1.46 7.45
CA ASP A 46 -26.43 1.64 7.14
C ASP A 46 -26.67 1.59 5.62
N LEU A 47 -27.58 0.75 5.14
CA LEU A 47 -27.86 0.64 3.70
C LEU A 47 -28.53 1.89 3.10
N GLU A 48 -28.93 2.84 3.94
CA GLU A 48 -29.60 4.08 3.57
C GLU A 48 -28.83 5.30 4.12
N GLY A 49 -28.91 6.44 3.42
CA GLY A 49 -28.33 7.71 3.89
C GLY A 49 -27.48 8.46 2.87
N ALA A 50 -26.93 9.60 3.31
CA ALA A 50 -26.16 10.52 2.46
C ALA A 50 -24.90 9.85 1.88
N PHE A 51 -24.26 8.96 2.64
CA PHE A 51 -23.11 8.21 2.17
C PHE A 51 -23.47 7.26 0.99
N MET A 52 -24.54 6.48 1.12
CA MET A 52 -24.97 5.52 0.09
C MET A 52 -25.57 6.20 -1.16
N THR A 53 -26.10 7.42 -1.02
CA THR A 53 -26.64 8.19 -2.16
C THR A 53 -25.56 8.90 -2.97
N TRP A 54 -24.62 9.58 -2.31
CA TRP A 54 -23.59 10.37 -3.00
C TRP A 54 -22.22 10.40 -2.33
N GLY A 55 -22.14 10.25 -1.01
CA GLY A 55 -20.88 10.37 -0.26
C GLY A 55 -19.81 9.39 -0.73
N TRP A 56 -20.18 8.18 -1.15
CA TRP A 56 -19.25 7.18 -1.68
C TRP A 56 -18.45 7.65 -2.91
N ARG A 57 -18.92 8.67 -3.65
CA ARG A 57 -18.21 9.21 -4.83
C ARG A 57 -17.03 10.10 -4.46
N VAL A 58 -17.05 10.70 -3.27
CA VAL A 58 -16.03 11.66 -2.83
C VAL A 58 -14.62 11.03 -2.75
N PRO A 59 -14.42 9.84 -2.16
CA PRO A 59 -13.12 9.17 -2.15
C PRO A 59 -12.56 8.89 -3.56
N PHE A 60 -13.41 8.58 -4.53
CA PHE A 60 -12.98 8.35 -5.92
C PHE A 60 -12.52 9.63 -6.61
N LEU A 61 -13.17 10.76 -6.36
CA LEU A 61 -12.70 12.05 -6.89
C LEU A 61 -11.38 12.48 -6.24
N MET A 62 -11.22 12.22 -4.94
CA MET A 62 -9.96 12.48 -4.24
C MET A 62 -8.81 11.57 -4.71
N SER A 63 -9.11 10.32 -5.09
CA SER A 63 -8.08 9.44 -5.66
C SER A 63 -7.57 9.95 -7.01
N ALA A 64 -8.40 10.62 -7.83
CA ALA A 64 -7.96 11.26 -9.06
C ALA A 64 -6.93 12.38 -8.79
N VAL A 65 -7.10 13.15 -7.71
CA VAL A 65 -6.12 14.15 -7.28
C VAL A 65 -4.81 13.48 -6.87
N MET A 66 -4.87 12.38 -6.09
CA MET A 66 -3.67 11.63 -5.73
C MET A 66 -2.95 11.04 -6.94
N VAL A 67 -3.69 10.55 -7.95
CA VAL A 67 -3.12 10.06 -9.21
C VAL A 67 -2.44 11.19 -9.97
N ALA A 68 -3.05 12.37 -10.05
CA ALA A 68 -2.45 13.53 -10.71
C ALA A 68 -1.14 13.97 -10.02
N VAL A 69 -1.11 13.99 -8.69
CA VAL A 69 0.10 14.26 -7.90
C VAL A 69 1.15 13.17 -8.14
N GLY A 70 0.76 11.90 -8.10
CA GLY A 70 1.67 10.78 -8.36
C GLY A 70 2.27 10.80 -9.77
N LEU A 71 1.47 11.17 -10.77
CA LEU A 71 1.91 11.37 -12.14
C LEU A 71 2.89 12.55 -12.24
N TRP A 72 2.55 13.69 -11.62
CA TRP A 72 3.43 14.86 -11.60
C TRP A 72 4.79 14.53 -10.95
N VAL A 73 4.80 13.89 -9.79
CA VAL A 73 6.05 13.44 -9.14
C VAL A 73 6.83 12.50 -10.04
N ARG A 74 6.16 11.55 -10.69
CA ARG A 74 6.81 10.60 -11.60
C ARG A 74 7.45 11.27 -12.81
N LEU A 75 6.85 12.35 -13.33
CA LEU A 75 7.41 13.14 -14.43
C LEU A 75 8.61 14.00 -14.01
N GLN A 76 8.77 14.28 -12.71
CA GLN A 76 9.88 15.09 -12.17
C GLN A 76 11.09 14.25 -11.75
N ILE A 77 10.95 12.93 -11.62
CA ILE A 77 12.08 12.05 -11.28
C ILE A 77 12.89 11.81 -12.55
N GLU A 78 14.07 12.42 -12.64
CA GLU A 78 15.06 12.11 -13.66
C GLU A 78 15.53 10.65 -13.54
N GLU A 79 15.70 9.99 -14.69
CA GLU A 79 16.13 8.59 -14.77
C GLU A 79 17.45 8.36 -14.04
N THR A 80 17.65 7.17 -13.46
CA THR A 80 18.87 6.88 -12.71
C THR A 80 20.12 6.93 -13.59
N PRO A 81 21.26 7.39 -13.08
CA PRO A 81 22.52 7.42 -13.82
C PRO A 81 22.97 6.04 -14.33
N VAL A 82 22.53 4.96 -13.66
CA VAL A 82 22.74 3.58 -14.10
C VAL A 82 21.95 3.25 -15.37
N PHE A 83 20.73 3.78 -15.51
CA PHE A 83 19.91 3.59 -16.71
C PHE A 83 20.44 4.42 -17.88
N GLN A 84 20.97 5.63 -17.61
CA GLN A 84 21.65 6.43 -18.63
C GLN A 84 22.91 5.73 -19.18
N GLN A 85 23.73 5.13 -18.32
CA GLN A 85 24.91 4.37 -18.77
C GLN A 85 24.54 3.17 -19.66
N VAL A 86 23.45 2.46 -19.37
CA VAL A 86 22.99 1.34 -20.21
C VAL A 86 22.50 1.81 -21.58
N ILE A 87 21.88 2.98 -21.67
CA ILE A 87 21.48 3.62 -22.93
C ILE A 87 22.73 4.04 -23.73
N GLU A 88 23.76 4.58 -23.07
CA GLU A 88 25.02 4.97 -23.71
C GLU A 88 25.86 3.78 -24.18
N THR A 89 25.75 2.61 -23.54
CA THR A 89 26.57 1.43 -23.86
C THR A 89 25.92 0.49 -24.91
N ASP A 90 24.76 0.85 -25.47
CA ASP A 90 23.98 0.08 -26.48
C ASP A 90 23.76 -1.42 -26.14
N GLN A 91 23.79 -1.78 -24.87
CA GLN A 91 23.49 -3.15 -24.40
C GLN A 91 21.99 -3.39 -24.27
N LYS A 92 21.22 -3.04 -25.32
CA LYS A 92 19.79 -3.39 -25.39
C LYS A 92 19.65 -4.89 -25.62
N VAL A 93 19.44 -5.63 -24.54
CA VAL A 93 19.08 -7.04 -24.63
C VAL A 93 17.70 -7.14 -25.30
N SER A 94 17.61 -7.80 -26.46
CA SER A 94 16.42 -7.79 -27.32
C SER A 94 15.21 -8.53 -26.73
N SER A 95 15.39 -9.29 -25.64
CA SER A 95 14.29 -10.00 -24.97
C SER A 95 14.58 -10.25 -23.48
N PRO A 96 14.47 -9.23 -22.61
CA PRO A 96 14.80 -9.35 -21.19
C PRO A 96 13.86 -10.32 -20.44
N LEU A 97 12.63 -10.49 -20.90
CA LEU A 97 11.68 -11.42 -20.27
C LEU A 97 12.02 -12.89 -20.55
N SER A 98 12.33 -13.24 -21.80
CA SER A 98 12.63 -14.63 -22.15
C SER A 98 13.91 -15.12 -21.49
N GLU A 99 14.89 -14.23 -21.32
CA GLU A 99 16.16 -14.55 -20.67
C GLU A 99 16.02 -14.76 -19.15
N VAL A 100 15.14 -14.01 -18.48
CA VAL A 100 14.84 -14.23 -17.04
C VAL A 100 14.16 -15.58 -16.82
N PHE A 101 13.20 -15.96 -17.66
CA PHE A 101 12.57 -17.29 -17.58
C PHE A 101 13.54 -18.42 -17.95
N ALA A 102 14.49 -18.19 -18.86
CA ALA A 102 15.48 -19.21 -19.23
C ALA A 102 16.60 -19.37 -18.19
N LYS A 103 17.15 -18.27 -17.67
CA LYS A 103 18.34 -18.28 -16.81
C LYS A 103 18.03 -18.21 -15.30
N ALA A 104 16.87 -17.68 -14.91
CA ALA A 104 16.54 -17.38 -13.51
C ALA A 104 15.18 -17.90 -13.05
N TRP A 105 14.67 -19.01 -13.64
CA TRP A 105 13.35 -19.54 -13.32
C TRP A 105 13.16 -19.95 -11.85
N ARG A 106 14.20 -20.53 -11.20
CA ARG A 106 14.15 -20.94 -9.78
C ARG A 106 14.07 -19.74 -8.83
N PRO A 107 14.98 -18.74 -8.92
CA PRO A 107 14.82 -17.50 -8.16
C PRO A 107 13.49 -16.80 -8.40
N LEU A 108 13.00 -16.80 -9.64
CA LEU A 108 11.72 -16.19 -9.99
C LEU A 108 10.56 -16.88 -9.28
N LEU A 109 10.53 -18.21 -9.26
CA LEU A 109 9.51 -18.97 -8.56
C LEU A 109 9.57 -18.74 -7.04
N GLN A 110 10.78 -18.79 -6.45
CA GLN A 110 10.97 -18.53 -5.02
C GLN A 110 10.52 -17.12 -4.63
N GLY A 111 10.94 -16.10 -5.37
CA GLY A 111 10.52 -14.71 -5.15
C GLY A 111 9.00 -14.55 -5.28
N THR A 112 8.39 -15.24 -6.24
CA THR A 112 6.92 -15.24 -6.41
C THR A 112 6.23 -15.83 -5.18
N PHE A 113 6.64 -17.00 -4.69
CA PHE A 113 6.03 -17.61 -3.50
C PHE A 113 6.23 -16.79 -2.22
N ILE A 114 7.41 -16.16 -2.06
CA ILE A 114 7.65 -15.23 -0.96
C ILE A 114 6.65 -14.06 -1.04
N MET A 115 6.48 -13.47 -2.22
CA MET A 115 5.53 -12.38 -2.41
C MET A 115 4.07 -12.80 -2.24
N VAL A 116 3.68 -14.00 -2.67
CA VAL A 116 2.35 -14.55 -2.42
C VAL A 116 2.09 -14.64 -0.92
N GLY A 117 3.04 -15.14 -0.13
CA GLY A 117 2.93 -15.17 1.33
C GLY A 117 2.76 -13.78 1.93
N CYS A 118 3.61 -12.82 1.51
CA CYS A 118 3.51 -11.43 1.96
C CYS A 118 2.16 -10.80 1.62
N TYR A 119 1.67 -10.93 0.38
CA TYR A 119 0.37 -10.38 -0.02
C TYR A 119 -0.81 -11.08 0.64
N THR A 120 -0.72 -12.40 0.86
CA THR A 120 -1.75 -13.15 1.59
C THR A 120 -1.89 -12.61 3.01
N LEU A 121 -0.78 -12.47 3.74
CA LEU A 121 -0.81 -11.89 5.08
C LEU A 121 -1.31 -10.45 5.07
N PHE A 122 -0.88 -9.65 4.10
CA PHE A 122 -1.32 -8.28 3.93
C PHE A 122 -2.83 -8.16 3.74
N TYR A 123 -3.44 -8.94 2.83
CA TYR A 123 -4.88 -8.91 2.59
C TYR A 123 -5.69 -9.55 3.73
N LEU A 124 -5.15 -10.58 4.38
CA LEU A 124 -5.78 -11.15 5.58
C LEU A 124 -5.92 -10.08 6.66
N VAL A 125 -4.85 -9.29 6.87
CA VAL A 125 -4.87 -8.23 7.88
C VAL A 125 -5.75 -7.04 7.50
N THR A 126 -5.67 -6.58 6.25
CA THR A 126 -6.31 -5.33 5.83
C THR A 126 -7.75 -5.49 5.36
N THR A 127 -8.11 -6.67 4.86
CA THR A 127 -9.43 -6.92 4.26
C THR A 127 -10.23 -7.92 5.08
N TRP A 128 -9.64 -9.08 5.38
CA TRP A 128 -10.37 -10.14 6.09
C TRP A 128 -10.69 -9.75 7.54
N PHE A 129 -9.73 -9.22 8.31
CA PHE A 129 -10.03 -8.76 9.67
C PHE A 129 -11.05 -7.62 9.70
N LEU A 130 -11.03 -6.70 8.72
CA LEU A 130 -12.06 -5.67 8.61
C LEU A 130 -13.43 -6.31 8.40
N SER A 131 -13.56 -7.18 7.39
CA SER A 131 -14.82 -7.86 7.07
C SER A 131 -15.36 -8.68 8.24
N TYR A 132 -14.48 -9.41 8.94
CA TYR A 132 -14.85 -10.22 10.09
C TYR A 132 -15.15 -9.36 11.34
N GLY A 133 -14.41 -8.28 11.54
CA GLY A 133 -14.58 -7.36 12.67
C GLY A 133 -15.94 -6.70 12.67
N ILE A 134 -16.40 -6.24 11.49
CA ILE A 134 -17.70 -5.56 11.34
C ILE A 134 -18.87 -6.54 11.11
N GLY A 135 -18.58 -7.82 10.87
CA GLY A 135 -19.61 -8.84 10.62
C GLY A 135 -20.53 -9.04 11.83
N SER A 136 -21.80 -9.37 11.58
CA SER A 136 -22.81 -9.55 12.64
C SER A 136 -22.42 -10.62 13.66
N ALA A 137 -22.30 -10.21 14.92
CA ALA A 137 -22.08 -11.15 16.03
C ALA A 137 -23.30 -12.05 16.27
N ALA A 138 -24.51 -11.55 16.00
CA ALA A 138 -25.76 -12.30 16.19
C ALA A 138 -25.91 -13.46 15.19
N GLU A 139 -25.37 -13.31 13.98
CA GLU A 139 -25.40 -14.34 12.93
C GLU A 139 -24.16 -15.25 12.97
N GLY A 140 -23.24 -15.03 13.92
CA GLY A 140 -21.99 -15.80 14.05
C GLY A 140 -20.98 -15.58 12.93
N VAL A 141 -21.17 -14.53 12.11
CA VAL A 141 -20.32 -14.22 10.95
C VAL A 141 -19.20 -13.22 11.26
N GLY A 142 -19.14 -12.69 12.50
CA GLY A 142 -18.13 -11.71 12.90
C GLY A 142 -18.18 -11.28 14.37
N LEU A 143 -17.52 -10.16 14.67
CA LEU A 143 -17.37 -9.62 16.03
C LEU A 143 -18.39 -8.53 16.39
N GLY A 144 -19.17 -8.03 15.43
CA GLY A 144 -20.19 -6.99 15.63
C GLY A 144 -19.61 -5.64 16.01
N ILE A 145 -18.33 -5.38 15.72
CA ILE A 145 -17.68 -4.10 16.04
C ILE A 145 -18.25 -3.04 15.10
N PRO A 146 -18.71 -1.88 15.61
CA PRO A 146 -19.16 -0.78 14.77
C PRO A 146 -18.08 -0.37 13.77
N TYR A 147 -18.48 -0.12 12.53
CA TYR A 147 -17.58 0.16 11.41
C TYR A 147 -16.62 1.33 11.73
N VAL A 148 -17.13 2.40 12.34
CA VAL A 148 -16.35 3.58 12.75
C VAL A 148 -15.30 3.24 13.82
N ASP A 149 -15.61 2.35 14.76
CA ASP A 149 -14.66 1.98 15.82
C ASP A 149 -13.56 1.07 15.28
N PHE A 150 -13.91 0.18 14.33
CA PHE A 150 -12.92 -0.61 13.63
C PHE A 150 -11.97 0.28 12.79
N LEU A 151 -12.48 1.31 12.11
CA LEU A 151 -11.64 2.26 11.39
C LEU A 151 -10.66 3.00 12.30
N LYS A 152 -11.09 3.42 13.51
CA LYS A 152 -10.17 4.03 14.50
C LYS A 152 -9.07 3.06 14.89
N LEU A 153 -9.42 1.80 15.19
CA LEU A 153 -8.45 0.75 15.51
C LEU A 153 -7.46 0.55 14.35
N GLN A 154 -7.96 0.50 13.12
CA GLN A 154 -7.14 0.33 11.92
C GLN A 154 -6.16 1.50 11.73
N LEU A 155 -6.57 2.75 12.00
CA LEU A 155 -5.67 3.90 11.97
C LEU A 155 -4.55 3.79 13.00
N VAL A 156 -4.85 3.34 14.22
CA VAL A 156 -3.83 3.09 15.25
C VAL A 156 -2.85 2.02 14.79
N CYS A 157 -3.34 0.91 14.21
CA CYS A 157 -2.51 -0.15 13.67
C CYS A 157 -1.62 0.32 12.51
N ILE A 158 -2.17 1.11 11.57
CA ILE A 158 -1.41 1.70 10.45
C ILE A 158 -0.32 2.64 10.99
N PHE A 159 -0.63 3.45 12.00
CA PHE A 159 0.35 4.32 12.63
C PHE A 159 1.48 3.52 13.31
N GLY A 160 1.14 2.45 14.03
CA GLY A 160 2.11 1.51 14.56
C GLY A 160 2.98 0.87 13.48
N PHE A 161 2.38 0.46 12.36
CA PHE A 161 3.10 -0.06 11.21
C PHE A 161 4.06 0.98 10.61
N MET A 162 3.64 2.23 10.43
CA MET A 162 4.52 3.32 9.98
C MET A 162 5.72 3.52 10.91
N LEU A 163 5.52 3.46 12.23
CA LEU A 163 6.61 3.57 13.21
C LEU A 163 7.52 2.33 13.24
N GLY A 164 6.96 1.16 12.95
CA GLY A 164 7.70 -0.10 12.89
C GLY A 164 8.72 -0.14 11.75
N ILE A 165 8.45 0.51 10.61
CA ILE A 165 9.36 0.50 9.45
C ILE A 165 10.72 1.16 9.80
N PRO A 166 10.79 2.39 10.35
CA PRO A 166 12.06 2.98 10.82
C PRO A 166 12.79 2.14 11.88
N VAL A 167 12.06 1.50 12.79
CA VAL A 167 12.64 0.65 13.82
C VAL A 167 13.28 -0.60 13.20
N ALA A 168 12.56 -1.28 12.30
CA ALA A 168 13.07 -2.43 11.58
C ALA A 168 14.31 -2.07 10.72
N CYS A 169 14.27 -0.92 10.04
CA CYS A 169 15.40 -0.42 9.26
C CYS A 169 16.62 -0.01 10.10
N ARG A 170 16.44 0.27 11.40
CA ARG A 170 17.55 0.57 12.33
C ARG A 170 18.19 -0.70 12.91
N LEU A 171 17.44 -1.80 12.95
CA LEU A 171 17.89 -3.09 13.48
C LEU A 171 18.56 -3.99 12.42
N ALA A 172 18.34 -3.69 11.12
CA ALA A 172 18.91 -4.39 9.98
C ALA A 172 20.22 -3.73 9.48
#